data_AF-A0A9W4K420-F1
#
_entry.id   AF-A0A9W4K420-F1
#
_cell.length_a   1.000
_cell.length_b   1.000
_cell.length_c   1.000
_cell.angle_alpha   90.00
_cell.angle_beta   90.00
_cell.angle_gamma   90.00
#
_symmetry.space_group_name_H-M   'P 1'
#
loop_
_entity.id
_entity.type
_entity.pdbx_description
1 polymer ?
#
loop_
_entity_poly.entity_id
_entity_poly.type
_entity_poly.pdbx_seq_one_letter_code
_entity_poly.pdbx_strand_id
1 'polypeptide(L)'
;MLNQTLDSPTTFEIAAGSVLGDAHKETPFILLSKQTGGSDIGKSLWTNGLELNLVAGKVQFLVHSLKDMPTTLPPRCLLGAVPEREDCSDAVIMRSDSDFTSIDQLPPGSKVGSSSSRRRALVRRNWPHLEVVECRGNVDTRLAKLDAPSSPFSCILLATAGLSRLGLDHRITQRLDPSVFPYAVGQGALGVEVSTDRPDILQLIQHVDHKPSRWRGMAERAMLRSLQGGCSSSIGVCSSFEPLKENESADKGQRGPGSGTLRLQATVIHIEGNSEIFAEDVSTVLCDDEAEQLGVSVADMLLEKGARDLLPKQSLYTEELSFSWLSAQEPKRKTLALVESGRRPPGRGGNGETVYSAAEALGIDMIVLDNPGHWLDGPRWGHWCKSFIPVECTEESDHVFTARIVKAIHAWGGHLDGLVTFCDHYKVPIAAAALQLGLPTYSPETFDLVTDKFKLSAKSIVREDHLEFPLIIKPSLIGFQSEGVYRVENLEQIKAGMQATDTERHGVEFVIEKYCDGPEVDANFVLCDGDILFFEASDEFPKGADVNGQSGSVDTFLELGNIIPSELPANEVAVVRDFSIKACCG
;
A
#
# COMPACT_ATOMS: atom_id res chain seq x y z
N MET A 1 22.39 -15.27 29.43
CA MET A 1 23.04 -16.41 28.75
C MET A 1 21.98 -17.49 28.59
N LEU A 2 21.58 -17.80 27.35
CA LEU A 2 20.73 -18.96 27.07
C LEU A 2 21.59 -20.22 27.25
N ASN A 3 21.52 -20.88 28.41
CA ASN A 3 22.19 -22.15 28.69
C ASN A 3 21.36 -23.33 28.14
N GLN A 4 20.99 -23.29 26.87
CA GLN A 4 20.32 -24.41 26.21
C GLN A 4 21.24 -24.98 25.14
N THR A 5 21.60 -26.25 25.33
CA THR A 5 22.43 -27.01 24.39
C THR A 5 21.48 -27.67 23.40
N LEU A 6 21.63 -27.39 22.11
CA LEU A 6 20.92 -28.14 21.08
C LEU A 6 21.43 -29.59 21.09
N ASP A 7 20.53 -30.57 20.98
CA ASP A 7 20.85 -32.00 21.07
C ASP A 7 21.80 -32.49 19.95
N SER A 8 22.02 -31.67 18.91
CA SER A 8 22.93 -31.96 17.81
C SER A 8 23.75 -30.72 17.41
N PRO A 9 25.01 -30.90 16.94
CA PRO A 9 25.85 -29.80 16.49
C PRO A 9 25.18 -29.12 15.28
N THR A 10 24.57 -27.97 15.54
CA THR A 10 23.84 -27.18 14.55
C THR A 10 24.70 -26.01 14.12
N THR A 11 24.91 -25.87 12.81
CA THR A 11 25.64 -24.75 12.22
C THR A 11 24.68 -23.65 11.78
N PHE A 12 24.96 -22.41 12.14
CA PHE A 12 24.18 -21.25 11.72
C PHE A 12 25.01 -20.41 10.73
N GLU A 13 24.50 -20.26 9.51
CA GLU A 13 25.08 -19.36 8.51
C GLU A 13 24.33 -18.03 8.54
N ILE A 14 25.06 -16.92 8.45
CA ILE A 14 24.49 -15.57 8.43
C ILE A 14 24.45 -15.09 6.98
N ALA A 15 23.24 -14.93 6.44
CA ALA A 15 23.01 -14.25 5.18
C ALA A 15 22.62 -12.79 5.43
N ALA A 16 23.21 -11.85 4.69
CA ALA A 16 22.88 -10.43 4.74
C ALA A 16 22.34 -9.98 3.38
N GLY A 17 21.25 -9.21 3.39
CA GLY A 17 20.65 -8.56 2.22
C GLY A 17 20.41 -7.08 2.49
N SER A 18 20.45 -6.27 1.44
CA SER A 18 20.06 -4.85 1.50
C SER A 18 18.59 -4.73 1.10
N VAL A 19 17.85 -3.89 1.82
CA VAL A 19 16.43 -3.61 1.55
C VAL A 19 16.25 -2.17 1.06
N LEU A 20 15.08 -1.84 0.51
CA LEU A 20 14.83 -0.54 -0.14
C LEU A 20 15.16 0.66 0.75
N GLY A 21 14.89 0.56 2.04
CA GLY A 21 15.19 1.66 2.94
C GLY A 21 16.69 1.93 3.08
N ASP A 22 17.54 0.92 2.88
CA ASP A 22 19.00 1.08 3.00
C ASP A 22 19.53 1.92 1.84
N ALA A 23 18.86 1.85 0.68
CA ALA A 23 19.19 2.64 -0.50
C ALA A 23 18.79 4.12 -0.36
N HIS A 24 17.72 4.43 0.37
CA HIS A 24 17.15 5.79 0.47
C HIS A 24 17.38 6.47 1.82
N LYS A 25 18.60 7.00 1.99
CA LYS A 25 19.07 7.63 3.25
C LYS A 25 18.74 9.13 3.39
N GLU A 26 18.35 9.78 2.31
CA GLU A 26 18.15 11.25 2.25
C GLU A 26 16.68 11.68 2.09
N THR A 27 15.86 10.87 1.41
CA THR A 27 14.44 11.18 1.22
C THR A 27 13.68 11.18 2.56
N PRO A 28 12.81 12.18 2.81
CA PRO A 28 11.93 12.21 3.98
C PRO A 28 11.14 10.91 4.12
N PHE A 29 11.07 10.36 5.33
CA PHE A 29 10.45 9.05 5.57
C PHE A 29 8.98 9.00 5.12
N ILE A 30 8.25 10.09 5.35
CA ILE A 30 6.82 10.19 4.99
C ILE A 30 6.58 10.16 3.47
N LEU A 31 7.57 10.54 2.67
CA LEU A 31 7.48 10.47 1.21
C LEU A 31 7.80 9.05 0.72
N LEU A 32 8.81 8.40 1.31
CA LEU A 32 9.13 7.00 1.03
C LEU A 32 7.98 6.05 1.37
N SER A 33 7.34 6.22 2.53
CA SER A 33 6.20 5.38 2.93
C SER A 33 4.99 5.52 2.00
N LYS A 34 4.81 6.70 1.38
CA LYS A 34 3.74 6.92 0.39
C LYS A 34 4.01 6.24 -0.94
N GLN A 35 5.28 6.16 -1.35
CA GLN A 35 5.69 5.49 -2.60
C GLN A 35 5.54 3.97 -2.53
N THR A 36 5.55 3.39 -1.32
CA THR A 36 5.41 1.94 -1.10
C THR A 36 4.02 1.52 -0.67
N GLY A 37 2.97 2.34 -0.80
CA GLY A 37 1.58 1.91 -0.54
C GLY A 37 1.02 2.16 0.86
N GLY A 38 1.53 3.13 1.63
CA GLY A 38 0.89 3.55 2.88
C GLY A 38 1.73 3.27 4.14
N SER A 39 1.12 3.38 5.32
CA SER A 39 1.83 3.53 6.59
C SER A 39 2.24 2.20 7.23
N ASP A 40 1.43 1.16 7.11
CA ASP A 40 1.81 -0.19 7.55
C ASP A 40 2.64 -0.90 6.49
N ILE A 41 2.45 -0.55 5.20
CA ILE A 41 3.33 -0.97 4.10
C ILE A 41 4.65 -0.17 4.10
N GLY A 42 4.71 1.03 4.69
CA GLY A 42 5.96 1.76 4.90
C GLY A 42 6.96 1.05 5.84
N LYS A 43 6.49 0.11 6.69
CA LYS A 43 7.35 -0.79 7.49
C LYS A 43 7.97 -1.90 6.64
N SER A 44 7.24 -2.33 5.61
CA SER A 44 7.73 -3.31 4.64
C SER A 44 8.97 -2.82 3.88
N LEU A 45 9.30 -1.52 3.92
CA LEU A 45 10.56 -0.97 3.41
C LEU A 45 11.80 -1.69 3.95
N TRP A 46 11.70 -2.26 5.15
CA TRP A 46 12.79 -2.95 5.86
C TRP A 46 12.64 -4.47 5.92
N THR A 47 11.52 -5.02 5.43
CA THR A 47 11.24 -6.47 5.46
C THR A 47 11.04 -7.05 4.05
N ASN A 48 10.46 -6.27 3.12
CA ASN A 48 10.32 -6.61 1.71
C ASN A 48 11.68 -6.96 1.10
N GLY A 49 11.72 -8.06 0.35
CA GLY A 49 12.94 -8.63 -0.21
C GLY A 49 13.59 -9.67 0.68
N LEU A 50 13.61 -9.49 2.01
CA LEU A 50 14.05 -10.53 2.94
C LEU A 50 12.99 -11.64 3.05
N GLU A 51 11.71 -11.26 3.15
CA GLU A 51 10.58 -12.19 3.19
C GLU A 51 10.50 -13.06 1.92
N LEU A 52 10.91 -12.55 0.75
CA LEU A 52 11.03 -13.34 -0.48
C LEU A 52 12.04 -14.49 -0.32
N ASN A 53 13.20 -14.21 0.30
CA ASN A 53 14.21 -15.23 0.56
C ASN A 53 13.71 -16.27 1.58
N LEU A 54 12.94 -15.85 2.57
CA LEU A 54 12.34 -16.74 3.56
C LEU A 54 11.32 -17.68 2.91
N VAL A 55 10.37 -17.13 2.13
CA VAL A 55 9.32 -17.89 1.44
C VAL A 55 9.89 -18.80 0.35
N ALA A 56 10.97 -18.39 -0.32
CA ALA A 56 11.71 -19.21 -1.28
C ALA A 56 12.62 -20.27 -0.62
N GLY A 57 12.72 -20.29 0.72
CA GLY A 57 13.57 -21.23 1.46
C GLY A 57 15.07 -20.97 1.32
N LYS A 58 15.48 -19.81 0.78
CA LYS A 58 16.88 -19.36 0.68
C LYS A 58 17.47 -19.06 2.06
N VAL A 59 16.63 -18.66 3.02
CA VAL A 59 16.96 -18.54 4.44
C VAL A 59 15.89 -19.25 5.29
N GLN A 60 16.25 -19.67 6.51
CA GLN A 60 15.34 -20.44 7.36
C GLN A 60 14.53 -19.58 8.32
N PHE A 61 15.09 -18.46 8.77
CA PHE A 61 14.42 -17.47 9.61
C PHE A 61 15.08 -16.10 9.38
N LEU A 62 14.34 -15.04 9.69
CA LEU A 62 14.82 -13.67 9.65
C LEU A 62 14.81 -13.07 11.06
N VAL A 63 15.66 -12.09 11.32
CA VAL A 63 15.72 -11.37 12.59
C VAL A 63 15.54 -9.88 12.33
N HIS A 64 14.52 -9.30 12.94
CA HIS A 64 14.15 -7.89 12.77
C HIS A 64 14.15 -7.16 14.11
N SER A 65 14.28 -5.84 14.07
CA SER A 65 13.75 -5.02 15.16
C SER A 65 12.22 -5.07 15.09
N LEU A 66 11.55 -5.47 16.17
CA LEU A 66 10.10 -5.73 16.13
C LEU A 66 9.27 -4.50 15.75
N LYS A 67 9.76 -3.30 16.08
CA LYS A 67 9.15 -2.01 15.70
C LYS A 67 9.14 -1.75 14.18
N ASP A 68 10.03 -2.39 13.44
CA ASP A 68 10.22 -2.19 12.01
C ASP A 68 9.47 -3.27 11.20
N MET A 69 8.88 -4.29 11.86
CA MET A 69 8.03 -5.29 11.21
C MET A 69 6.60 -4.75 11.04
N PRO A 70 5.96 -4.95 9.87
CA PRO A 70 4.55 -4.60 9.67
C PRO A 70 3.67 -5.35 10.68
N THR A 71 2.53 -4.78 11.08
CA THR A 71 1.66 -5.41 12.10
C THR A 71 0.97 -6.67 11.56
N THR A 72 0.63 -6.64 10.27
CA THR A 72 0.18 -7.79 9.48
C THR A 72 1.34 -8.28 8.63
N LEU A 73 1.74 -9.54 8.81
CA LEU A 73 2.82 -10.14 8.01
C LEU A 73 2.26 -10.71 6.70
N PRO A 74 3.09 -10.82 5.65
CA PRO A 74 2.68 -11.43 4.40
C PRO A 74 2.18 -12.88 4.58
N PRO A 75 1.37 -13.40 3.64
CA PRO A 75 1.02 -14.80 3.61
C PRO A 75 2.27 -15.68 3.65
N ARG A 76 2.19 -16.79 4.40
CA ARG A 76 3.29 -17.75 4.64
C ARG A 76 4.44 -17.25 5.52
N CYS A 77 4.34 -16.06 6.10
CA CYS A 77 5.26 -15.56 7.12
C CYS A 77 4.58 -15.49 8.49
N LEU A 78 5.32 -15.78 9.56
CA LEU A 78 4.82 -15.68 10.94
C LEU A 78 5.89 -15.18 11.92
N LEU A 79 5.47 -14.45 12.95
CA LEU A 79 6.32 -14.05 14.07
C LEU A 79 6.54 -15.26 15.00
N GLY A 80 7.60 -16.01 14.74
CA GLY A 80 7.88 -17.28 15.39
C GLY A 80 8.41 -17.16 16.82
N ALA A 81 9.24 -16.16 17.10
CA ALA A 81 9.76 -15.92 18.45
C ALA A 81 10.04 -14.44 18.70
N VAL A 82 9.88 -14.02 19.96
CA VAL A 82 10.29 -12.69 20.45
C VAL A 82 11.27 -12.91 21.61
N PRO A 83 12.58 -12.73 21.40
CA PRO A 83 13.56 -12.81 22.46
C PRO A 83 13.34 -11.79 23.58
N GLU A 84 14.07 -11.99 24.68
CA GLU A 84 14.02 -11.08 25.83
C GLU A 84 14.25 -9.62 25.39
N ARG A 85 13.29 -8.77 25.72
CA ARG A 85 13.23 -7.36 25.32
C ARG A 85 14.24 -6.55 26.10
N GLU A 86 15.02 -5.76 25.39
CA GLU A 86 15.95 -4.81 25.98
C GLU A 86 15.23 -3.50 26.38
N ASP A 87 15.96 -2.52 26.92
CA ASP A 87 15.42 -1.22 27.30
C ASP A 87 14.65 -0.55 26.14
N CYS A 88 13.34 -0.40 26.36
CA CYS A 88 12.41 0.16 25.39
C CYS A 88 12.41 1.69 25.35
N SER A 89 13.09 2.37 26.28
CA SER A 89 13.14 3.84 26.36
C SER A 89 13.78 4.49 25.13
N ASP A 90 13.47 5.77 24.96
CA ASP A 90 14.25 6.65 24.10
C ASP A 90 15.37 7.32 24.89
N ALA A 91 16.50 7.55 24.23
CA ALA A 91 17.68 8.20 24.78
C ALA A 91 17.91 9.55 24.10
N VAL A 92 18.32 10.53 24.89
CA VAL A 92 18.90 11.80 24.45
C VAL A 92 20.40 11.64 24.33
N ILE A 93 20.94 12.14 23.22
CA ILE A 93 22.37 12.17 22.94
C ILE A 93 22.70 13.61 22.62
N MET A 94 23.39 14.27 23.55
CA MET A 94 23.92 15.61 23.34
C MET A 94 25.16 15.55 22.46
N ARG A 95 25.50 16.69 21.86
CA ARG A 95 26.81 16.86 21.22
C ARG A 95 27.92 16.54 22.22
N SER A 96 29.02 15.96 21.71
CA SER A 96 30.20 15.64 22.52
C SER A 96 30.86 16.84 23.21
N ASP A 97 30.64 18.05 22.69
CA ASP A 97 31.12 19.32 23.25
C ASP A 97 30.05 20.11 24.05
N SER A 98 28.90 19.49 24.32
CA SER A 98 27.81 20.15 25.06
C SER A 98 28.07 20.19 26.56
N ASP A 99 27.82 21.35 27.18
CA ASP A 99 27.78 21.50 28.63
C ASP A 99 26.48 20.96 29.27
N PHE A 100 25.49 20.59 28.45
CA PHE A 100 24.20 20.08 28.91
C PHE A 100 24.19 18.56 28.95
N THR A 101 23.46 18.00 29.93
CA THR A 101 23.29 16.54 30.09
C THR A 101 21.84 16.10 29.94
N SER A 102 20.89 17.04 30.01
CA SER A 102 19.44 16.76 29.86
C SER A 102 18.82 17.66 28.80
N ILE A 103 17.83 17.14 28.08
CA ILE A 103 17.02 17.91 27.12
C ILE A 103 16.33 19.10 27.79
N ASP A 104 16.00 18.99 29.09
CA ASP A 104 15.37 20.04 29.89
C ASP A 104 16.25 21.29 30.07
N GLN A 105 17.56 21.16 29.85
CA GLN A 105 18.54 22.24 30.02
C GLN A 105 18.76 23.03 28.72
N LEU A 106 18.24 22.56 27.60
CA LEU A 106 18.49 23.19 26.30
C LEU A 106 17.81 24.56 26.20
N PRO A 107 18.51 25.61 25.72
CA PRO A 107 17.92 26.93 25.58
C PRO A 107 16.85 26.95 24.48
N PRO A 108 15.89 27.91 24.53
CA PRO A 108 14.89 28.10 23.49
C PRO A 108 15.51 28.20 22.09
N GLY A 109 14.87 27.57 21.10
CA GLY A 109 15.36 27.51 19.71
C GLY A 109 16.44 26.46 19.45
N SER A 110 16.87 25.70 20.48
CA SER A 110 17.78 24.57 20.28
C SER A 110 17.15 23.50 19.40
N LYS A 111 17.97 22.87 18.56
CA LYS A 111 17.50 21.93 17.52
C LYS A 111 17.67 20.49 17.96
N VAL A 112 16.57 19.75 18.01
CA VAL A 112 16.50 18.33 18.37
C VAL A 112 16.36 17.50 17.10
N GLY A 113 17.31 16.60 16.83
CA GLY A 113 17.31 15.76 15.64
C GLY A 113 16.47 14.49 15.79
N SER A 114 15.39 14.37 15.01
CA SER A 114 14.59 13.14 14.90
C SER A 114 13.68 13.14 13.67
N SER A 115 13.64 12.01 12.95
CA SER A 115 12.70 11.79 11.84
C SER A 115 11.44 10.98 12.22
N SER A 116 11.26 10.64 13.50
CA SER A 116 10.07 9.90 13.97
C SER A 116 8.93 10.87 14.24
N SER A 117 7.76 10.69 13.61
CA SER A 117 6.55 11.48 13.88
C SER A 117 6.18 11.47 15.37
N ARG A 118 6.18 10.28 16.00
CA ARG A 118 5.98 10.10 17.44
C ARG A 118 6.91 10.97 18.28
N ARG A 119 8.24 10.85 18.06
CA ARG A 119 9.22 11.64 18.83
C ARG A 119 9.07 13.14 18.59
N ARG A 120 8.77 13.56 17.35
CA ARG A 120 8.56 14.97 17.01
C ARG A 120 7.34 15.54 17.74
N ALA A 121 6.23 14.82 17.73
CA ALA A 121 5.01 15.21 18.44
C ALA A 121 5.24 15.30 19.95
N LEU A 122 5.90 14.29 20.54
CA LEU A 122 6.25 14.28 21.96
C LEU A 122 7.20 15.42 22.34
N VAL A 123 8.22 15.72 21.53
CA VAL A 123 9.12 16.83 21.83
C VAL A 123 8.41 18.17 21.76
N ARG A 124 7.57 18.40 20.74
CA ARG A 124 6.77 19.64 20.65
C ARG A 124 5.82 19.81 21.82
N ARG A 125 5.28 18.72 22.35
CA ARG A 125 4.40 18.72 23.51
C ARG A 125 5.15 19.00 24.81
N ASN A 126 6.23 18.27 25.06
CA ASN A 126 6.93 18.31 26.35
C ASN A 126 7.93 19.48 26.45
N TRP A 127 8.51 19.89 25.32
CA TRP A 127 9.47 20.98 25.22
C TRP A 127 9.13 21.92 24.05
N PRO A 128 8.02 22.69 24.14
CA PRO A 128 7.51 23.52 23.03
C PRO A 128 8.46 24.66 22.61
N HIS A 129 9.49 24.95 23.42
CA HIS A 129 10.52 25.93 23.13
C HIS A 129 11.65 25.38 22.24
N LEU A 130 11.69 24.08 21.95
CA LEU A 130 12.69 23.43 21.12
C LEU A 130 12.22 23.26 19.68
N GLU A 131 13.16 23.31 18.72
CA GLU A 131 12.89 23.09 17.30
C GLU A 131 13.23 21.64 16.94
N VAL A 132 12.28 20.89 16.36
CA VAL A 132 12.55 19.51 15.94
C VAL A 132 12.86 19.44 14.45
N VAL A 133 14.07 18.97 14.13
CA VAL A 133 14.62 18.90 12.77
C VAL A 133 14.86 17.45 12.38
N GLU A 134 14.65 17.10 11.11
CA GLU A 134 14.86 15.73 10.64
C GLU A 134 16.32 15.29 10.74
N CYS A 135 16.54 14.05 11.19
CA CYS A 135 17.85 13.43 11.26
C CYS A 135 17.76 11.96 10.81
N ARG A 136 18.14 11.74 9.53
CA ARG A 136 18.08 10.44 8.83
C ARG A 136 19.45 9.76 8.79
N GLY A 137 19.44 8.45 8.54
CA GLY A 137 20.62 7.58 8.45
C GLY A 137 20.68 6.53 9.56
N ASN A 138 21.72 5.70 9.51
CA ASN A 138 22.03 4.71 10.54
C ASN A 138 22.55 5.39 11.83
N VAL A 139 22.67 4.64 12.92
CA VAL A 139 23.08 5.19 14.24
C VAL A 139 24.41 5.93 14.16
N ASP A 140 25.43 5.31 13.58
CA ASP A 140 26.75 5.88 13.32
C ASP A 140 26.68 7.18 12.52
N THR A 141 25.89 7.20 11.44
CA THR A 141 25.72 8.38 10.58
C THR A 141 25.05 9.52 11.33
N ARG A 142 24.06 9.23 12.18
CA ARG A 142 23.38 10.25 12.97
C ARG A 142 24.27 10.82 14.08
N LEU A 143 25.07 9.97 14.73
CA LEU A 143 26.09 10.42 15.70
C LEU A 143 27.13 11.31 15.02
N ALA A 144 27.62 10.92 13.85
CA ALA A 144 28.54 11.75 13.06
C ALA A 144 27.91 13.10 12.67
N LYS A 145 26.63 13.12 12.27
CA LYS A 145 25.89 14.36 11.98
C LYS A 145 25.74 15.24 13.22
N LEU A 146 25.54 14.67 14.40
CA LEU A 146 25.46 15.41 15.66
C LEU A 146 26.80 16.05 16.02
N ASP A 147 27.88 15.29 15.94
CA ASP A 147 29.23 15.73 16.36
C ASP A 147 29.93 16.60 15.30
N ALA A 148 29.39 16.70 14.08
CA ALA A 148 29.96 17.53 13.02
C ALA A 148 30.10 19.01 13.48
N PRO A 149 31.18 19.72 13.11
CA PRO A 149 31.34 21.14 13.43
C PRO A 149 30.23 22.03 12.86
N SER A 150 29.70 21.65 11.69
CA SER A 150 28.58 22.34 11.03
C SER A 150 27.22 21.79 11.44
N SER A 151 27.13 20.95 12.48
CA SER A 151 25.88 20.34 12.87
C SER A 151 24.88 21.41 13.29
N PRO A 152 23.63 21.35 12.80
CA PRO A 152 22.58 22.18 13.32
C PRO A 152 22.04 21.65 14.66
N PHE A 153 22.37 20.42 15.08
CA PHE A 153 21.70 19.73 16.17
C PHE A 153 22.36 20.00 17.53
N SER A 154 21.57 20.40 18.52
CA SER A 154 21.98 20.45 19.93
C SER A 154 21.97 19.07 20.56
N CYS A 155 21.00 18.24 20.18
CA CYS A 155 20.92 16.83 20.54
C CYS A 155 20.18 16.02 19.48
N ILE A 156 20.27 14.70 19.54
CA ILE A 156 19.42 13.78 18.78
C ILE A 156 18.72 12.79 19.70
N LEU A 157 17.64 12.19 19.21
CA LEU A 157 16.92 11.12 19.90
C LEU A 157 17.12 9.77 19.22
N LEU A 158 17.57 8.76 19.97
CA LEU A 158 17.74 7.38 19.53
C LEU A 158 17.02 6.41 20.48
N ALA A 159 16.86 5.15 20.08
CA ALA A 159 16.34 4.12 20.99
C ALA A 159 17.49 3.61 21.86
N THR A 160 17.25 3.45 23.17
CA THR A 160 18.28 2.99 24.11
C THR A 160 18.85 1.63 23.71
N ALA A 161 17.98 0.65 23.41
CA ALA A 161 18.39 -0.67 22.91
C ALA A 161 19.35 -0.64 21.72
N GLY A 162 19.17 0.31 20.78
CA GLY A 162 20.06 0.43 19.62
C GLY A 162 21.47 0.85 19.99
N LEU A 163 21.61 1.70 21.02
CA LEU A 163 22.92 2.12 21.52
C LEU A 163 23.57 1.02 22.36
N SER A 164 22.80 0.37 23.25
CA SER A 164 23.32 -0.71 24.11
C SER A 164 23.85 -1.89 23.31
N ARG A 165 23.14 -2.34 22.26
CA ARG A 165 23.60 -3.41 21.35
C ARG A 165 24.91 -3.09 20.63
N LEU A 166 25.19 -1.82 20.40
CA LEU A 166 26.40 -1.34 19.73
C LEU A 166 27.53 -1.01 20.72
N GLY A 167 27.32 -1.19 22.03
CA GLY A 167 28.28 -0.81 23.07
C GLY A 167 28.45 0.72 23.21
N LEU A 168 27.42 1.48 22.83
CA LEU A 168 27.41 2.94 22.81
C LEU A 168 26.67 3.56 24.01
N ASP A 169 26.51 2.82 25.11
CA ASP A 169 25.83 3.32 26.33
C ASP A 169 26.45 4.61 26.86
N HIS A 170 27.76 4.77 26.69
CA HIS A 170 28.50 5.97 27.10
C HIS A 170 28.06 7.25 26.35
N ARG A 171 27.35 7.13 25.22
CA ARG A 171 26.78 8.26 24.48
C ARG A 171 25.44 8.75 25.04
N ILE A 172 24.77 7.95 25.87
CA ILE A 172 23.46 8.29 26.43
C ILE A 172 23.65 9.34 27.52
N THR A 173 23.16 10.56 27.30
CA THR A 173 23.21 11.61 28.32
C THR A 173 21.98 11.59 29.22
N GLN A 174 20.84 11.16 28.68
CA GLN A 174 19.59 11.01 29.43
C GLN A 174 18.75 9.88 28.82
N ARG A 175 18.19 9.01 29.66
CA ARG A 175 17.09 8.09 29.28
C ARG A 175 15.77 8.76 29.59
N LEU A 176 14.84 8.77 28.63
CA LEU A 176 13.52 9.37 28.80
C LEU A 176 12.56 8.34 29.42
N ASP A 177 11.84 8.77 30.46
CA ASP A 177 10.87 7.95 31.16
C ASP A 177 9.70 7.58 30.22
N PRO A 178 9.39 6.29 29.99
CA PRO A 178 8.27 5.85 29.15
C PRO A 178 6.89 6.39 29.56
N SER A 179 6.70 6.80 30.82
CA SER A 179 5.46 7.43 31.27
C SER A 179 5.26 8.86 30.73
N VAL A 180 6.37 9.56 30.42
CA VAL A 180 6.38 10.94 29.89
C VAL A 180 6.68 10.95 28.39
N PHE A 181 7.49 9.99 27.92
CA PHE A 181 7.92 9.85 26.55
C PHE A 181 7.67 8.41 26.06
N PRO A 182 6.39 8.03 25.83
CA PRO A 182 6.01 6.67 25.47
C PRO A 182 6.71 6.23 24.18
N TYR A 183 7.23 5.00 24.19
CA TYR A 183 8.09 4.46 23.15
C TYR A 183 7.31 3.95 21.94
N ALA A 184 7.99 3.59 20.86
CA ALA A 184 7.34 3.01 19.68
C ALA A 184 6.93 1.55 19.96
N VAL A 185 5.83 1.11 19.36
CA VAL A 185 5.38 -0.30 19.38
C VAL A 185 6.52 -1.23 19.01
N GLY A 186 6.80 -2.24 19.84
CA GLY A 186 7.88 -3.20 19.64
C GLY A 186 9.31 -2.66 19.87
N GLN A 187 9.48 -1.40 20.32
CA GLN A 187 10.81 -0.84 20.56
C GLN A 187 11.58 -1.63 21.63
N GLY A 188 12.85 -1.94 21.35
CA GLY A 188 13.70 -2.74 22.24
C GLY A 188 13.55 -4.26 22.06
N ALA A 189 12.50 -4.73 21.39
CA ALA A 189 12.32 -6.15 21.10
C ALA A 189 12.91 -6.51 19.72
N LEU A 190 13.41 -7.75 19.61
CA LEU A 190 13.68 -8.38 18.32
C LEU A 190 12.49 -9.28 17.97
N GLY A 191 12.20 -9.42 16.67
CA GLY A 191 11.25 -10.39 16.15
C GLY A 191 11.98 -11.39 15.27
N VAL A 192 11.75 -12.68 15.50
CA VAL A 192 12.23 -13.76 14.64
C VAL A 192 11.07 -14.19 13.75
N GLU A 193 11.20 -13.94 12.46
CA GLU A 193 10.20 -14.29 11.45
C GLU A 193 10.56 -15.64 10.81
N VAL A 194 9.56 -16.52 10.63
CA VAL A 194 9.72 -17.83 10.01
C VAL A 194 8.62 -18.11 9.02
N SER A 195 8.88 -19.03 8.09
CA SER A 195 7.87 -19.51 7.17
C SER A 195 6.86 -20.43 7.89
N THR A 196 5.57 -20.32 7.54
CA THR A 196 4.51 -21.23 8.01
C THR A 196 4.76 -22.68 7.62
N ASP A 197 5.55 -22.89 6.58
CA ASP A 197 5.82 -24.22 6.01
C ASP A 197 7.02 -24.91 6.69
N ARG A 198 7.61 -24.28 7.73
CA ARG A 198 8.80 -24.76 8.44
C ARG A 198 8.55 -24.96 9.95
N PRO A 199 7.67 -25.90 10.34
CA PRO A 199 7.40 -26.19 11.75
C PRO A 199 8.65 -26.68 12.50
N ASP A 200 9.60 -27.31 11.79
CA ASP A 200 10.90 -27.73 12.32
C ASP A 200 11.75 -26.53 12.78
N ILE A 201 11.77 -25.44 12.00
CA ILE A 201 12.48 -24.21 12.37
C ILE A 201 11.72 -23.47 13.46
N LEU A 202 10.39 -23.45 13.41
CA LEU A 202 9.57 -22.86 14.48
C LEU A 202 9.87 -23.52 15.83
N GLN A 203 9.91 -24.85 15.87
CA GLN A 203 10.26 -25.60 17.08
C GLN A 203 11.67 -25.25 17.59
N LEU A 204 12.63 -25.06 16.68
CA LEU A 204 13.98 -24.64 17.04
C LEU A 204 13.98 -23.25 17.71
N ILE A 205 13.35 -22.25 17.10
CA ILE A 205 13.41 -20.87 17.59
C ILE A 205 12.53 -20.61 18.81
N GLN A 206 11.55 -21.46 19.11
CA GLN A 206 10.72 -21.32 20.32
C GLN A 206 11.55 -21.34 21.61
N HIS A 207 12.75 -21.92 21.58
CA HIS A 207 13.70 -21.91 22.71
C HIS A 207 14.20 -20.52 23.09
N VAL A 208 14.18 -19.57 22.16
CA VAL A 208 14.55 -18.17 22.43
C VAL A 208 13.35 -17.27 22.66
N ASP A 209 12.12 -17.81 22.62
CA ASP A 209 10.90 -17.04 22.81
C ASP A 209 10.72 -16.68 24.30
N HIS A 210 10.73 -15.38 24.59
CA HIS A 210 10.49 -14.86 25.93
C HIS A 210 9.05 -14.39 26.05
N LYS A 211 8.18 -15.22 26.65
CA LYS A 211 6.73 -14.98 26.75
C LYS A 211 6.33 -13.58 27.24
N PRO A 212 6.93 -13.02 28.31
CA PRO A 212 6.64 -11.64 28.72
C PRO A 212 6.90 -10.60 27.63
N SER A 213 7.99 -10.76 26.87
CA SER A 213 8.33 -9.86 25.77
C SER A 213 7.42 -10.06 24.56
N ARG A 214 7.08 -11.32 24.25
CA ARG A 214 6.14 -11.69 23.20
C ARG A 214 4.77 -11.05 23.44
N TRP A 215 4.16 -11.28 24.60
CA TRP A 215 2.81 -10.77 24.89
C TRP A 215 2.74 -9.24 24.94
N ARG A 216 3.76 -8.59 25.50
CA ARG A 216 3.90 -7.13 25.40
C ARG A 216 3.95 -6.67 23.93
N GLY A 217 4.76 -7.33 23.11
CA GLY A 217 4.86 -7.04 21.68
C GLY A 217 3.55 -7.28 20.92
N MET A 218 2.84 -8.37 21.22
CA MET A 218 1.57 -8.72 20.58
C MET A 218 0.47 -7.74 20.92
N ALA A 219 0.30 -7.38 22.18
CA ALA A 219 -0.68 -6.37 22.59
C ALA A 219 -0.40 -5.00 21.96
N GLU A 220 0.87 -4.56 21.96
CA GLU A 220 1.27 -3.29 21.33
C GLU A 220 1.00 -3.30 19.81
N ARG A 221 1.27 -4.42 19.13
CA ARG A 221 1.07 -4.57 17.68
C ARG A 221 -0.41 -4.67 17.31
N ALA A 222 -1.21 -5.42 18.08
CA ALA A 222 -2.65 -5.53 17.87
C ALA A 222 -3.34 -4.17 18.04
N MET A 223 -2.96 -3.41 19.07
CA MET A 223 -3.45 -2.03 19.25
C MET A 223 -3.14 -1.15 18.04
N LEU A 224 -1.89 -1.19 17.56
CA LEU A 224 -1.47 -0.39 16.42
C LEU A 224 -2.22 -0.76 15.13
N ARG A 225 -2.43 -2.06 14.90
CA ARG A 225 -3.20 -2.61 13.78
C ARG A 225 -4.66 -2.16 13.81
N SER A 226 -5.30 -2.23 14.97
CA SER A 226 -6.70 -1.81 15.15
C SER A 226 -6.91 -0.30 14.99
N LEU A 227 -5.90 0.52 15.33
CA LEU A 227 -5.92 1.95 15.05
C LEU A 227 -5.69 2.31 13.58
N GLN A 228 -5.37 1.33 12.72
CA GLN A 228 -4.86 1.54 11.37
C GLN A 228 -3.66 2.50 11.36
N GLY A 229 -2.85 2.45 12.44
CA GLY A 229 -1.72 3.35 12.61
C GLY A 229 -0.46 2.74 12.04
N GLY A 230 0.11 3.29 10.98
CA GLY A 230 1.44 2.85 10.54
C GLY A 230 2.60 3.70 11.07
N CYS A 231 3.78 3.54 10.47
CA CYS A 231 5.04 4.13 10.96
C CYS A 231 5.09 5.68 10.92
N SER A 232 4.17 6.31 10.18
CA SER A 232 4.00 7.77 10.13
C SER A 232 3.11 8.32 11.24
N SER A 233 2.44 7.47 12.02
CA SER A 233 1.50 7.86 13.07
C SER A 233 2.23 8.25 14.37
N SER A 234 1.76 9.33 14.99
CA SER A 234 2.29 9.85 16.26
C SER A 234 1.72 9.10 17.46
N ILE A 235 1.94 7.78 17.47
CA ILE A 235 1.42 6.85 18.49
C ILE A 235 2.57 6.39 19.37
N GLY A 236 2.44 6.50 20.69
CA GLY A 236 3.37 5.96 21.67
C GLY A 236 2.69 4.92 22.57
N VAL A 237 3.49 3.97 23.08
CA VAL A 237 3.03 2.94 24.03
C VAL A 237 3.94 2.84 25.25
N CYS A 238 3.37 2.34 26.34
CA CYS A 238 4.08 1.87 27.51
C CYS A 238 3.40 0.58 27.99
N SER A 239 4.17 -0.47 28.25
CA SER A 239 3.63 -1.77 28.64
C SER A 239 4.48 -2.41 29.73
N SER A 240 3.83 -3.07 30.68
CA SER A 240 4.48 -3.83 31.75
C SER A 240 3.83 -5.20 31.90
N PHE A 241 4.64 -6.19 32.28
CA PHE A 241 4.18 -7.54 32.54
C PHE A 241 4.66 -8.00 33.91
N GLU A 242 3.73 -8.46 34.73
CA GLU A 242 3.99 -9.00 36.06
C GLU A 242 3.58 -10.48 36.10
N PRO A 243 4.51 -11.43 36.28
CA PRO A 243 4.17 -12.84 36.41
C PRO A 243 3.24 -13.07 37.61
N LEU A 244 2.22 -13.93 37.44
CA LEU A 244 1.38 -14.34 38.56
C LEU A 244 2.19 -15.18 39.55
N LYS A 245 2.02 -14.93 40.86
CA LYS A 245 2.64 -15.73 41.91
C LYS A 245 2.00 -17.10 41.99
N GLU A 246 2.81 -18.15 42.20
CA GLU A 246 2.36 -19.56 42.28
C GLU A 246 1.23 -19.79 43.31
N ASN A 247 1.12 -18.95 44.35
CA ASN A 247 0.17 -19.11 45.46
C ASN A 247 -1.15 -18.33 45.32
N GLU A 248 -1.36 -17.53 44.28
CA GLU A 248 -2.63 -16.80 44.03
C GLU A 248 -3.61 -17.60 43.15
N SER A 249 -3.27 -18.86 42.86
CA SER A 249 -4.03 -19.74 41.97
C SER A 249 -5.06 -20.58 42.73
N ALA A 250 -6.31 -20.11 42.79
CA ALA A 250 -7.44 -20.88 43.32
C ALA A 250 -7.93 -21.99 42.36
N ASP A 251 -7.44 -22.03 41.12
CA ASP A 251 -7.92 -22.97 40.09
C ASP A 251 -6.75 -23.72 39.43
N LYS A 252 -6.45 -24.91 39.97
CA LYS A 252 -5.24 -25.70 39.66
C LYS A 252 -5.30 -26.48 38.33
N GLY A 253 -6.33 -26.28 37.51
CA GLY A 253 -6.61 -27.17 36.36
C GLY A 253 -6.32 -26.61 34.96
N GLN A 254 -6.14 -25.29 34.79
CA GLN A 254 -6.26 -24.65 33.46
C GLN A 254 -5.16 -23.66 33.06
N ARG A 255 -4.08 -23.48 33.83
CA ARG A 255 -3.04 -22.48 33.49
C ARG A 255 -1.69 -23.14 33.22
N GLY A 256 -1.19 -22.94 32.00
CA GLY A 256 0.17 -23.32 31.61
C GLY A 256 1.24 -22.44 32.27
N PRO A 257 2.52 -22.86 32.26
CA PRO A 257 3.62 -22.05 32.76
C PRO A 257 3.72 -20.74 31.96
N GLY A 258 3.78 -19.59 32.65
CA GLY A 258 4.07 -18.29 32.04
C GLY A 258 2.99 -17.21 32.16
N SER A 259 1.83 -17.48 32.77
CA SER A 259 0.75 -16.48 32.94
C SER A 259 1.16 -15.24 33.74
N GLY A 260 0.58 -14.08 33.41
CA GLY A 260 0.84 -12.84 34.15
C GLY A 260 -0.19 -11.75 33.88
N THR A 261 -0.07 -10.66 34.62
CA THR A 261 -0.84 -9.43 34.42
C THR A 261 -0.09 -8.54 33.43
N LEU A 262 -0.74 -8.25 32.30
CA LEU A 262 -0.23 -7.34 31.27
C LEU A 262 -0.98 -6.02 31.36
N ARG A 263 -0.23 -4.92 31.51
CA ARG A 263 -0.74 -3.54 31.38
C ARG A 263 -0.28 -2.97 30.06
N LEU A 264 -1.20 -2.35 29.33
CA LEU A 264 -0.92 -1.61 28.11
C LEU A 264 -1.47 -0.19 28.22
N GLN A 265 -0.59 0.79 28.04
CA GLN A 265 -0.90 2.20 27.91
C GLN A 265 -0.56 2.65 26.49
N ALA A 266 -1.42 3.47 25.90
CA ALA A 266 -1.21 4.03 24.58
C ALA A 266 -1.64 5.49 24.52
N THR A 267 -0.87 6.28 23.79
CA THR A 267 -1.14 7.71 23.56
C THR A 267 -1.08 8.02 22.07
N VAL A 268 -2.13 8.66 21.56
CA VAL A 268 -2.16 9.25 20.22
C VAL A 268 -2.00 10.74 20.36
N ILE A 269 -1.02 11.33 19.66
CA ILE A 269 -0.65 12.74 19.81
C ILE A 269 -0.77 13.41 18.44
N HIS A 270 -1.39 14.57 18.36
CA HIS A 270 -1.38 15.34 17.11
C HIS A 270 0.06 15.67 16.69
N ILE A 271 0.36 15.71 15.39
CA ILE A 271 1.73 15.88 14.87
C ILE A 271 2.41 17.20 15.34
N GLU A 272 1.61 18.19 15.68
CA GLU A 272 2.07 19.48 16.23
C GLU A 272 2.23 19.48 17.76
N GLY A 273 1.82 18.42 18.45
CA GLY A 273 1.92 18.27 19.91
C GLY A 273 0.85 19.02 20.72
N ASN A 274 -0.13 19.63 20.06
CA ASN A 274 -1.16 20.48 20.67
C ASN A 274 -2.29 19.70 21.38
N SER A 275 -2.53 18.44 21.02
CA SER A 275 -3.55 17.59 21.62
C SER A 275 -3.08 16.14 21.74
N GLU A 276 -3.65 15.42 22.72
CA GLU A 276 -3.39 14.00 22.95
C GLU A 276 -4.67 13.27 23.38
N ILE A 277 -4.74 11.98 23.05
CA ILE A 277 -5.73 11.04 23.58
C ILE A 277 -4.97 9.86 24.17
N PHE A 278 -5.38 9.48 25.38
CA PHE A 278 -4.76 8.41 26.16
C PHE A 278 -5.78 7.32 26.49
N ALA A 279 -5.34 6.07 26.43
CA ALA A 279 -6.08 4.91 26.95
C ALA A 279 -5.13 3.93 27.63
N GLU A 280 -5.70 3.18 28.55
CA GLU A 280 -5.00 2.16 29.32
C GLU A 280 -5.94 1.02 29.63
N ASP A 281 -5.41 -0.20 29.58
CA ASP A 281 -6.11 -1.38 30.07
C ASP A 281 -5.14 -2.38 30.71
N VAL A 282 -5.69 -3.27 31.53
CA VAL A 282 -4.97 -4.31 32.26
C VAL A 282 -5.75 -5.61 32.20
N SER A 283 -5.09 -6.69 31.74
CA SER A 283 -5.69 -8.02 31.72
C SER A 283 -4.71 -9.08 32.22
N THR A 284 -5.27 -10.19 32.72
CA THR A 284 -4.49 -11.42 32.91
C THR A 284 -4.36 -12.11 31.57
N VAL A 285 -3.14 -12.42 31.16
CA VAL A 285 -2.84 -13.10 29.89
C VAL A 285 -2.24 -14.49 30.14
N LEU A 286 -2.81 -15.46 29.45
CA LEU A 286 -2.47 -16.88 29.48
C LEU A 286 -1.94 -17.34 28.11
N CYS A 287 -2.34 -16.66 27.04
CA CYS A 287 -1.95 -16.96 25.68
C CYS A 287 -1.80 -15.69 24.82
N ASP A 288 -1.32 -15.92 23.61
CA ASP A 288 -1.12 -14.90 22.58
C ASP A 288 -2.42 -14.15 22.23
N ASP A 289 -3.55 -14.86 22.09
CA ASP A 289 -4.84 -14.27 21.73
C ASP A 289 -5.36 -13.29 22.80
N GLU A 290 -5.18 -13.61 24.09
CA GLU A 290 -5.57 -12.72 25.18
C GLU A 290 -4.70 -11.45 25.22
N ALA A 291 -3.43 -11.56 24.85
CA ALA A 291 -2.56 -10.39 24.72
C ALA A 291 -2.98 -9.51 23.54
N GLU A 292 -3.35 -10.09 22.39
CA GLU A 292 -3.89 -9.33 21.26
C GLU A 292 -5.21 -8.65 21.62
N GLN A 293 -6.12 -9.35 22.32
CA GLN A 293 -7.41 -8.82 22.73
C GLN A 293 -7.28 -7.59 23.63
N LEU A 294 -6.29 -7.57 24.53
CA LEU A 294 -5.96 -6.38 25.32
C LEU A 294 -5.56 -5.21 24.41
N GLY A 295 -4.75 -5.48 23.39
CA GLY A 295 -4.37 -4.49 22.38
C GLY A 295 -5.57 -3.90 21.64
N VAL A 296 -6.47 -4.76 21.17
CA VAL A 296 -7.73 -4.36 20.52
C VAL A 296 -8.57 -3.48 21.44
N SER A 297 -8.73 -3.88 22.71
CA SER A 297 -9.53 -3.11 23.67
C SER A 297 -8.98 -1.70 23.91
N VAL A 298 -7.65 -1.55 24.03
CA VAL A 298 -7.01 -0.23 24.14
C VAL A 298 -7.21 0.61 22.88
N ALA A 299 -7.14 0.00 21.70
CA ALA A 299 -7.42 0.71 20.45
C ALA A 299 -8.87 1.20 20.37
N ASP A 300 -9.85 0.37 20.73
CA ASP A 300 -11.26 0.75 20.74
C ASP A 300 -11.51 1.93 21.68
N MET A 301 -10.93 1.90 22.89
CA MET A 301 -11.01 3.02 23.83
C MET A 301 -10.40 4.32 23.29
N LEU A 302 -9.33 4.25 22.50
CA LEU A 302 -8.75 5.42 21.84
C LEU A 302 -9.67 5.93 20.72
N LEU A 303 -10.25 5.03 19.92
CA LEU A 303 -11.16 5.37 18.83
C LEU A 303 -12.44 6.03 19.36
N GLU A 304 -13.04 5.50 20.42
CA GLU A 304 -14.20 6.08 21.10
C GLU A 304 -13.94 7.50 21.62
N LYS A 305 -12.69 7.78 22.03
CA LYS A 305 -12.25 9.11 22.47
C LYS A 305 -11.91 10.06 21.32
N GLY A 306 -12.04 9.63 20.06
CA GLY A 306 -11.78 10.47 18.89
C GLY A 306 -10.34 10.42 18.37
N ALA A 307 -9.58 9.34 18.64
CA ALA A 307 -8.18 9.24 18.19
C ALA A 307 -7.99 9.39 16.67
N ARG A 308 -9.03 9.08 15.87
CA ARG A 308 -9.00 9.27 14.40
C ARG A 308 -8.75 10.72 14.00
N ASP A 309 -9.23 11.68 14.78
CA ASP A 309 -9.10 13.12 14.44
C ASP A 309 -7.67 13.64 14.66
N LEU A 310 -6.87 12.94 15.48
CA LEU A 310 -5.47 13.29 15.76
C LEU A 310 -4.50 12.67 14.76
N LEU A 311 -4.91 11.59 14.10
CA LEU A 311 -4.11 10.91 13.10
C LEU A 311 -4.17 11.70 11.79
N PRO A 312 -3.07 11.81 11.02
CA PRO A 312 -3.13 12.40 9.70
C PRO A 312 -4.22 11.67 8.91
N LYS A 313 -5.14 12.41 8.27
CA LYS A 313 -6.10 11.83 7.33
C LYS A 313 -5.29 11.16 6.23
N GLN A 314 -5.10 9.86 6.39
CA GLN A 314 -4.36 9.07 5.43
C GLN A 314 -5.31 8.83 4.27
N SER A 315 -4.81 9.00 3.05
CA SER A 315 -5.46 8.49 1.86
C SER A 315 -5.64 6.98 2.04
N LEU A 316 -6.84 6.54 2.42
CA LEU A 316 -7.27 5.14 2.42
C LEU A 316 -6.93 4.46 1.08
N TYR A 317 -6.88 5.26 0.00
CA TYR A 317 -6.49 4.93 -1.37
C TYR A 317 -5.19 4.14 -1.58
N THR A 318 -4.32 3.93 -0.59
CA THR A 318 -3.03 3.23 -0.80
C THR A 318 -2.91 1.86 -0.14
N GLU A 319 -3.58 1.63 1.00
CA GLU A 319 -3.45 0.36 1.73
C GLU A 319 -4.41 -0.72 1.20
N GLU A 320 -5.58 -0.34 0.66
CA GLU A 320 -6.55 -1.30 0.07
C GLU A 320 -6.17 -1.76 -1.35
N LEU A 321 -5.42 -0.95 -2.10
CA LEU A 321 -4.99 -1.25 -3.48
C LEU A 321 -3.64 -1.99 -3.58
N SER A 322 -2.97 -2.22 -2.45
CA SER A 322 -1.62 -2.81 -2.41
C SER A 322 -1.66 -4.20 -1.76
N PHE A 323 -1.98 -5.24 -2.53
CA PHE A 323 -1.82 -6.63 -2.07
C PHE A 323 -0.36 -7.06 -2.23
N SER A 324 0.33 -7.35 -1.12
CA SER A 324 1.67 -7.95 -1.16
C SER A 324 1.55 -9.42 -1.54
N TRP A 325 1.87 -9.76 -2.79
CA TRP A 325 1.99 -11.14 -3.23
C TRP A 325 3.48 -11.52 -3.27
N LEU A 326 3.86 -12.54 -2.51
CA LEU A 326 5.22 -13.09 -2.52
C LEU A 326 5.22 -14.35 -3.37
N SER A 327 5.89 -14.31 -4.52
CA SER A 327 6.16 -15.52 -5.31
C SER A 327 7.52 -16.12 -4.92
N ALA A 328 7.52 -17.41 -4.56
CA ALA A 328 8.76 -18.16 -4.33
C ALA A 328 9.53 -18.42 -5.64
N GLN A 329 8.88 -18.26 -6.80
CA GLN A 329 9.47 -18.44 -8.12
C GLN A 329 9.79 -17.07 -8.71
N GLU A 330 11.02 -16.88 -9.18
CA GLU A 330 11.35 -15.72 -9.99
C GLU A 330 10.43 -15.68 -11.23
N PRO A 331 9.81 -14.51 -11.53
CA PRO A 331 9.00 -14.38 -12.72
C PRO A 331 9.83 -14.79 -13.94
N LYS A 332 9.28 -15.68 -14.77
CA LYS A 332 9.92 -15.99 -16.06
C LYS A 332 9.92 -14.71 -16.87
N ARG A 333 11.12 -14.26 -17.27
CA ARG A 333 11.24 -13.02 -18.04
C ARG A 333 10.42 -13.13 -19.33
N LYS A 334 9.52 -12.17 -19.55
CA LYS A 334 8.64 -12.09 -20.71
C LYS A 334 8.94 -10.83 -21.51
N THR A 335 8.66 -10.84 -22.81
CA THR A 335 8.74 -9.64 -23.65
C THR A 335 7.35 -9.33 -24.21
N LEU A 336 6.81 -8.15 -23.91
CA LEU A 336 5.51 -7.69 -24.40
C LEU A 336 5.68 -6.46 -25.29
N ALA A 337 4.88 -6.38 -26.35
CA ALA A 337 4.82 -5.23 -27.23
C ALA A 337 3.55 -4.43 -26.93
N LEU A 338 3.71 -3.19 -26.46
CA LEU A 338 2.64 -2.24 -26.22
C LEU A 338 2.45 -1.36 -27.46
N VAL A 339 1.23 -1.35 -28.01
CA VAL A 339 0.85 -0.55 -29.18
C VAL A 339 0.00 0.62 -28.73
N GLU A 340 0.49 1.83 -28.99
CA GLU A 340 0.04 3.09 -28.40
C GLU A 340 0.23 3.10 -26.87
N SER A 341 1.20 3.91 -26.43
CA SER A 341 1.69 3.95 -25.06
C SER A 341 1.35 5.25 -24.33
N GLY A 342 0.35 5.98 -24.84
CA GLY A 342 -0.15 7.23 -24.29
C GLY A 342 0.59 8.47 -24.78
N ARG A 343 -0.18 9.44 -25.29
CA ARG A 343 0.35 10.67 -25.92
C ARG A 343 1.08 11.64 -24.98
N ARG A 344 0.85 11.59 -23.67
CA ARG A 344 1.40 12.56 -22.69
C ARG A 344 2.53 11.95 -21.86
N PRO A 345 3.69 12.63 -21.72
CA PRO A 345 4.76 12.17 -20.83
C PRO A 345 4.40 12.39 -19.35
N PRO A 346 5.07 11.68 -18.40
CA PRO A 346 4.84 11.81 -16.97
C PRO A 346 4.88 13.26 -16.44
N GLY A 347 5.86 14.05 -16.91
CA GLY A 347 6.01 15.46 -16.52
C GLY A 347 4.91 16.40 -17.01
N ARG A 348 3.92 15.92 -17.77
CA ARG A 348 2.73 16.67 -18.23
C ARG A 348 1.42 15.97 -17.85
N GLY A 349 1.44 15.20 -16.76
CA GLY A 349 0.26 14.49 -16.25
C GLY A 349 -0.10 13.24 -17.04
N GLY A 350 0.86 12.62 -17.73
CA GLY A 350 0.70 11.28 -18.28
C GLY A 350 0.96 10.20 -17.21
N ASN A 351 0.23 9.09 -17.28
CA ASN A 351 0.29 8.04 -16.25
C ASN A 351 1.18 6.85 -16.64
N GLY A 352 2.06 7.01 -17.63
CA GLY A 352 2.86 5.89 -18.15
C GLY A 352 3.81 5.25 -17.13
N GLU A 353 4.29 6.00 -16.14
CA GLU A 353 5.28 5.54 -15.14
C GLU A 353 4.84 4.25 -14.41
N THR A 354 3.56 4.15 -14.06
CA THR A 354 3.04 3.01 -13.30
C THR A 354 3.10 1.71 -14.10
N VAL A 355 2.78 1.77 -15.39
CA VAL A 355 2.80 0.60 -16.30
C VAL A 355 4.22 0.06 -16.45
N TYR A 356 5.19 0.92 -16.73
CA TYR A 356 6.57 0.49 -16.94
C TYR A 356 7.24 -0.01 -15.65
N SER A 357 6.96 0.65 -14.52
CA SER A 357 7.46 0.20 -13.22
C SER A 357 6.89 -1.16 -12.83
N ALA A 358 5.59 -1.38 -13.09
CA ALA A 358 4.96 -2.68 -12.88
C ALA A 358 5.53 -3.77 -13.79
N ALA A 359 5.77 -3.46 -15.07
CA ALA A 359 6.39 -4.38 -16.01
C ALA A 359 7.79 -4.78 -15.55
N GLU A 360 8.63 -3.84 -15.13
CA GLU A 360 9.96 -4.11 -14.58
C GLU A 360 9.89 -5.04 -13.35
N ALA A 361 8.99 -4.74 -12.40
CA ALA A 361 8.79 -5.55 -11.20
C ALA A 361 8.32 -6.99 -11.52
N LEU A 362 7.57 -7.17 -12.61
CA LEU A 362 7.09 -8.48 -13.09
C LEU A 362 8.10 -9.21 -13.99
N GLY A 363 9.28 -8.63 -14.23
CA GLY A 363 10.27 -9.20 -15.16
C GLY A 363 9.79 -9.16 -16.62
N ILE A 364 8.98 -8.17 -16.97
CA ILE A 364 8.47 -7.95 -18.33
C ILE A 364 9.31 -6.88 -19.02
N ASP A 365 9.96 -7.29 -20.10
CA ASP A 365 10.60 -6.39 -21.04
C ASP A 365 9.56 -5.74 -21.95
N MET A 366 9.41 -4.41 -21.87
CA MET A 366 8.45 -3.66 -22.68
C MET A 366 9.09 -3.19 -24.00
N ILE A 367 8.43 -3.52 -25.11
CA ILE A 367 8.66 -2.95 -26.44
C ILE A 367 7.50 -2.03 -26.75
N VAL A 368 7.76 -0.90 -27.39
CA VAL A 368 6.72 0.10 -27.68
C VAL A 368 6.62 0.34 -29.18
N LEU A 369 5.41 0.21 -29.72
CA LEU A 369 5.06 0.56 -31.09
C LEU A 369 4.21 1.83 -31.04
N ASP A 370 4.80 2.94 -31.45
CA ASP A 370 4.13 4.24 -31.38
C ASP A 370 4.64 5.20 -32.44
N ASN A 371 3.95 6.33 -32.57
CA ASN A 371 4.24 7.36 -33.56
C ASN A 371 5.68 7.87 -33.44
N PRO A 372 6.36 8.15 -34.57
CA PRO A 372 7.67 8.79 -34.55
C PRO A 372 7.66 10.10 -33.74
N GLY A 373 8.70 10.32 -32.92
CA GLY A 373 8.78 11.50 -32.04
C GLY A 373 8.02 11.37 -30.72
N HIS A 374 7.53 10.16 -30.39
CA HIS A 374 6.99 9.84 -29.08
C HIS A 374 8.01 10.10 -27.96
N TRP A 375 7.55 10.44 -26.76
CA TRP A 375 8.43 10.83 -25.65
C TRP A 375 9.31 9.69 -25.11
N LEU A 376 8.97 8.43 -25.43
CA LEU A 376 9.79 7.24 -25.16
C LEU A 376 10.93 7.03 -26.14
N ASP A 377 10.88 7.68 -27.32
CA ASP A 377 11.99 7.71 -28.27
C ASP A 377 13.08 8.73 -27.84
N GLY A 378 12.82 9.46 -26.75
CA GLY A 378 13.70 10.47 -26.19
C GLY A 378 14.62 9.96 -25.06
N PRO A 379 15.74 10.65 -24.78
CA PRO A 379 16.74 10.21 -23.82
C PRO A 379 16.27 10.22 -22.36
N ARG A 380 15.19 10.96 -22.06
CA ARG A 380 14.70 11.13 -20.68
C ARG A 380 13.98 9.88 -20.15
N TRP A 381 13.19 9.23 -21.00
CA TRP A 381 12.30 8.13 -20.60
C TRP A 381 12.53 6.85 -21.39
N GLY A 382 13.40 6.86 -22.41
CA GLY A 382 13.65 5.68 -23.23
C GLY A 382 14.18 4.46 -22.47
N HIS A 383 14.77 4.65 -21.28
CA HIS A 383 15.24 3.54 -20.43
C HIS A 383 14.12 2.62 -19.93
N TRP A 384 12.85 3.06 -19.94
CA TRP A 384 11.69 2.22 -19.61
C TRP A 384 11.30 1.25 -20.71
N CYS A 385 11.81 1.47 -21.93
CA CYS A 385 11.49 0.67 -23.09
C CYS A 385 12.75 -0.09 -23.54
N LYS A 386 12.64 -1.41 -23.67
CA LYS A 386 13.71 -2.24 -24.24
C LYS A 386 13.99 -1.88 -25.69
N SER A 387 12.95 -1.56 -26.45
CA SER A 387 13.06 -1.13 -27.84
C SER A 387 11.84 -0.32 -28.26
N PHE A 388 12.08 0.89 -28.77
CA PHE A 388 11.05 1.69 -29.42
C PHE A 388 11.02 1.36 -30.92
N ILE A 389 9.85 1.02 -31.45
CA ILE A 389 9.64 0.70 -32.86
C ILE A 389 8.69 1.77 -33.43
N PRO A 390 9.18 2.69 -34.27
CA PRO A 390 8.34 3.75 -34.81
C PRO A 390 7.30 3.15 -35.77
N VAL A 391 6.03 3.27 -35.40
CA VAL A 391 4.88 2.87 -36.20
C VAL A 391 3.84 3.97 -36.17
N GLU A 392 3.35 4.36 -37.34
CA GLU A 392 2.25 5.32 -37.41
C GLU A 392 0.99 4.69 -36.84
N CYS A 393 0.54 5.19 -35.69
CA CYS A 393 -0.71 4.79 -35.04
C CYS A 393 -1.79 5.76 -35.52
N THR A 394 -2.58 5.31 -36.50
CA THR A 394 -3.63 6.07 -37.18
C THR A 394 -5.00 5.84 -36.54
N GLU A 395 -5.94 6.73 -36.81
CA GLU A 395 -7.35 6.60 -36.38
C GLU A 395 -8.04 5.42 -37.05
N GLU A 396 -7.72 5.18 -38.34
CA GLU A 396 -8.15 3.98 -39.05
C GLU A 396 -7.39 2.76 -38.50
N SER A 397 -8.13 1.91 -37.78
CA SER A 397 -7.65 0.70 -37.11
C SER A 397 -7.99 -0.57 -37.92
N ASP A 398 -7.79 -0.48 -39.24
CA ASP A 398 -8.25 -1.47 -40.21
C ASP A 398 -7.21 -2.59 -40.46
N HIS A 399 -7.46 -3.38 -41.51
CA HIS A 399 -6.53 -4.41 -41.97
C HIS A 399 -5.15 -3.87 -42.39
N VAL A 400 -5.05 -2.61 -42.84
CA VAL A 400 -3.78 -1.96 -43.17
C VAL A 400 -2.99 -1.67 -41.89
N PHE A 401 -3.66 -1.16 -40.84
CA PHE A 401 -3.04 -0.99 -39.53
C PHE A 401 -2.54 -2.31 -38.95
N THR A 402 -3.37 -3.36 -39.02
CA THR A 402 -2.98 -4.73 -38.61
C THR A 402 -1.71 -5.20 -39.32
N ALA A 403 -1.65 -5.07 -40.65
CA ALA A 403 -0.49 -5.47 -41.44
C ALA A 403 0.76 -4.63 -41.11
N ARG A 404 0.60 -3.35 -40.76
CA ARG A 404 1.68 -2.46 -40.33
C ARG A 404 2.33 -2.95 -39.04
N ILE A 405 1.52 -3.34 -38.05
CA ILE A 405 1.99 -3.89 -36.77
C ILE A 405 2.74 -5.20 -36.99
N VAL A 406 2.17 -6.15 -37.73
CA VAL A 406 2.80 -7.44 -38.03
C VAL A 406 4.15 -7.24 -38.74
N LYS A 407 4.20 -6.36 -39.74
CA LYS A 407 5.43 -6.04 -40.46
C LYS A 407 6.50 -5.43 -39.55
N ALA A 408 6.11 -4.52 -38.65
CA ALA A 408 7.02 -3.87 -37.71
C ALA A 408 7.64 -4.88 -36.72
N ILE A 409 6.82 -5.79 -36.17
CA ILE A 409 7.29 -6.86 -35.27
C ILE A 409 8.23 -7.83 -36.00
N HIS A 410 7.87 -8.28 -37.21
CA HIS A 410 8.75 -9.13 -38.01
C HIS A 410 10.09 -8.47 -38.35
N ALA A 411 10.08 -7.17 -38.64
CA ALA A 411 11.30 -6.41 -38.95
C ALA A 411 12.20 -6.22 -37.73
N TRP A 412 11.63 -6.10 -36.52
CA TRP A 412 12.38 -6.02 -35.27
C TRP A 412 13.13 -7.32 -34.95
N GLY A 413 12.54 -8.48 -35.26
CA GLY A 413 13.25 -9.76 -35.30
C GLY A 413 13.64 -10.37 -33.95
N GLY A 414 13.17 -9.83 -32.84
CA GLY A 414 13.35 -10.44 -31.52
C GLY A 414 12.22 -11.38 -31.11
N HIS A 415 12.35 -11.98 -29.92
CA HIS A 415 11.32 -12.85 -29.33
C HIS A 415 10.22 -12.01 -28.65
N LEU A 416 8.96 -12.36 -28.91
CA LEU A 416 7.78 -11.69 -28.37
C LEU A 416 6.85 -12.72 -27.73
N ASP A 417 6.42 -12.48 -26.49
CA ASP A 417 5.49 -13.36 -25.76
C ASP A 417 4.04 -12.89 -25.86
N GLY A 418 3.78 -11.62 -26.17
CA GLY A 418 2.44 -11.08 -26.28
C GLY A 418 2.38 -9.66 -26.85
N LEU A 419 1.19 -9.28 -27.30
CA LEU A 419 0.88 -7.97 -27.88
C LEU A 419 -0.26 -7.35 -27.09
N VAL A 420 -0.10 -6.09 -26.66
CA VAL A 420 -1.01 -5.40 -25.73
C VAL A 420 -1.33 -4.02 -26.26
N THR A 421 -2.55 -3.54 -26.01
CA THR A 421 -2.94 -2.14 -26.19
C THR A 421 -3.92 -1.73 -25.11
N PHE A 422 -3.85 -0.47 -24.68
CA PHE A 422 -4.85 0.14 -23.80
C PHE A 422 -5.88 0.95 -24.60
N CYS A 423 -5.71 1.05 -25.92
CA CYS A 423 -6.64 1.72 -26.80
C CYS A 423 -7.71 0.74 -27.27
N ASP A 424 -8.95 0.98 -26.89
CA ASP A 424 -10.03 0.03 -27.14
C ASP A 424 -10.31 -0.19 -28.64
N HIS A 425 -10.22 0.86 -29.46
CA HIS A 425 -10.39 0.78 -30.92
C HIS A 425 -9.27 -0.01 -31.63
N TYR A 426 -8.16 -0.28 -30.94
CA TYR A 426 -7.10 -1.14 -31.43
C TYR A 426 -7.26 -2.61 -31.00
N LYS A 427 -8.19 -2.96 -30.11
CA LYS A 427 -8.35 -4.35 -29.63
C LYS A 427 -8.54 -5.36 -30.77
N VAL A 428 -9.43 -5.05 -31.72
CA VAL A 428 -9.73 -5.92 -32.88
C VAL A 428 -8.50 -6.12 -33.80
N PRO A 429 -7.84 -5.07 -34.33
CA PRO A 429 -6.67 -5.25 -35.18
C PRO A 429 -5.46 -5.83 -34.42
N ILE A 430 -5.32 -5.55 -33.13
CA ILE A 430 -4.25 -6.14 -32.30
C ILE A 430 -4.48 -7.63 -32.07
N ALA A 431 -5.71 -8.08 -31.84
CA ALA A 431 -6.03 -9.49 -31.80
C ALA A 431 -5.76 -10.17 -33.16
N ALA A 432 -6.10 -9.51 -34.27
CA ALA A 432 -5.80 -10.02 -35.61
C ALA A 432 -4.29 -10.11 -35.87
N ALA A 433 -3.51 -9.11 -35.44
CA ALA A 433 -2.05 -9.12 -35.52
C ALA A 433 -1.44 -10.22 -34.65
N ALA A 434 -1.94 -10.40 -33.42
CA ALA A 434 -1.50 -11.46 -32.51
C ALA A 434 -1.72 -12.86 -33.12
N LEU A 435 -2.88 -13.12 -33.75
CA LEU A 435 -3.12 -14.37 -34.47
C LEU A 435 -2.12 -14.60 -35.62
N GLN A 436 -1.83 -13.56 -36.42
CA GLN A 436 -0.85 -13.66 -37.51
C GLN A 436 0.59 -13.90 -37.01
N LEU A 437 0.92 -13.38 -35.83
CA LEU A 437 2.22 -13.56 -35.17
C LEU A 437 2.31 -14.86 -34.36
N GLY A 438 1.22 -15.65 -34.27
CA GLY A 438 1.18 -16.88 -33.47
C GLY A 438 1.20 -16.64 -31.96
N LEU A 439 0.74 -15.48 -31.50
CA LEU A 439 0.67 -15.08 -30.09
C LEU A 439 -0.68 -15.47 -29.46
N PRO A 440 -0.73 -15.69 -28.14
CA PRO A 440 -1.97 -16.03 -27.45
C PRO A 440 -2.98 -14.86 -27.50
N THR A 441 -4.20 -15.13 -27.98
CA THR A 441 -5.29 -14.15 -28.04
C THR A 441 -6.64 -14.87 -28.24
N TYR A 442 -7.73 -14.18 -27.90
CA TYR A 442 -9.08 -14.52 -28.40
C TYR A 442 -9.27 -14.03 -29.84
N SER A 443 -10.37 -14.43 -30.48
CA SER A 443 -10.64 -14.07 -31.87
C SER A 443 -11.00 -12.58 -32.02
N PRO A 444 -10.65 -11.93 -33.14
CA PRO A 444 -11.03 -10.54 -33.41
C PRO A 444 -12.54 -10.29 -33.32
N GLU A 445 -13.35 -11.28 -33.71
CA GLU A 445 -14.82 -11.22 -33.62
C GLU A 445 -15.30 -11.20 -32.17
N THR A 446 -14.57 -11.86 -31.27
CA THR A 446 -14.87 -11.81 -29.83
C THR A 446 -14.64 -10.41 -29.30
N PHE A 447 -13.53 -9.77 -29.67
CA PHE A 447 -13.25 -8.39 -29.29
C PHE A 447 -14.27 -7.41 -29.88
N ASP A 448 -14.62 -7.56 -31.16
CA ASP A 448 -15.64 -6.75 -31.83
C ASP A 448 -17.02 -6.85 -31.14
N LEU A 449 -17.39 -8.06 -30.69
CA LEU A 449 -18.62 -8.27 -29.94
C LEU A 449 -18.60 -7.58 -28.57
N VAL A 450 -17.52 -7.72 -27.79
CA VAL A 450 -17.48 -7.22 -26.39
C VAL A 450 -17.18 -5.72 -26.28
N THR A 451 -16.63 -5.10 -27.33
CA THR A 451 -16.38 -3.65 -27.34
C THR A 451 -17.55 -2.83 -27.86
N ASP A 452 -18.54 -3.47 -28.48
CA ASP A 452 -19.73 -2.82 -29.04
C ASP A 452 -20.93 -2.98 -28.08
N LYS A 453 -21.33 -1.86 -27.46
CA LYS A 453 -22.42 -1.82 -26.48
C LYS A 453 -23.76 -2.18 -27.12
N PHE A 454 -23.96 -1.94 -28.40
CA PHE A 454 -25.18 -2.31 -29.11
C PHE A 454 -25.26 -3.81 -29.35
N LYS A 455 -24.16 -4.43 -29.81
CA LYS A 455 -24.13 -5.88 -30.04
C LYS A 455 -24.32 -6.68 -28.75
N LEU A 456 -23.83 -6.17 -27.61
CA LEU A 456 -24.07 -6.74 -26.29
C LEU A 456 -25.52 -6.60 -25.79
N SER A 457 -26.19 -5.47 -26.09
CA SER A 457 -27.50 -5.11 -25.54
C SER A 457 -28.70 -5.52 -26.39
N ALA A 458 -28.50 -6.25 -27.49
CA ALA A 458 -29.52 -6.61 -28.50
C ALA A 458 -30.72 -7.48 -28.03
N LYS A 459 -31.03 -7.52 -26.72
CA LYS A 459 -32.22 -8.17 -26.16
C LYS A 459 -33.42 -7.22 -25.90
N SER A 460 -33.23 -5.89 -25.88
CA SER A 460 -34.33 -4.95 -25.62
C SER A 460 -34.32 -3.75 -26.57
N ILE A 461 -34.77 -3.95 -27.81
CA ILE A 461 -35.02 -2.86 -28.76
C ILE A 461 -36.32 -2.15 -28.33
N VAL A 462 -36.21 -0.89 -27.91
CA VAL A 462 -37.37 0.00 -27.78
C VAL A 462 -37.80 0.40 -29.19
N ARG A 463 -38.92 -0.15 -29.68
CA ARG A 463 -39.52 0.28 -30.94
C ARG A 463 -40.05 1.71 -30.79
N GLU A 464 -39.82 2.52 -31.81
CA GLU A 464 -39.90 3.99 -31.88
C GLU A 464 -41.16 4.69 -31.33
N ASP A 465 -42.25 3.99 -31.04
CA ASP A 465 -43.54 4.68 -30.87
C ASP A 465 -43.74 5.33 -29.49
N HIS A 466 -43.02 4.89 -28.44
CA HIS A 466 -43.13 5.47 -27.08
C HIS A 466 -41.81 5.43 -26.29
N LEU A 467 -40.98 6.48 -26.41
CA LEU A 467 -39.83 6.71 -25.53
C LEU A 467 -40.30 7.32 -24.20
N GLU A 468 -40.10 6.58 -23.10
CA GLU A 468 -40.34 7.06 -21.73
C GLU A 468 -39.07 7.70 -21.18
N PHE A 469 -39.10 9.01 -20.94
CA PHE A 469 -37.99 9.76 -20.35
C PHE A 469 -38.05 9.72 -18.80
N PRO A 470 -36.90 9.86 -18.10
CA PRO A 470 -35.56 10.09 -18.62
C PRO A 470 -34.91 8.87 -19.29
N LEU A 471 -34.01 9.13 -20.23
CA LEU A 471 -33.20 8.13 -20.93
C LEU A 471 -31.72 8.44 -20.77
N ILE A 472 -30.88 7.45 -21.05
CA ILE A 472 -29.43 7.60 -21.20
C ILE A 472 -29.10 7.42 -22.67
N ILE A 473 -28.30 8.33 -23.23
CA ILE A 473 -27.66 8.13 -24.52
C ILE A 473 -26.17 7.91 -24.30
N LYS A 474 -25.57 6.98 -25.03
CA LYS A 474 -24.14 6.72 -24.99
C LYS A 474 -23.63 6.28 -26.36
N PRO A 475 -22.36 6.51 -26.69
CA PRO A 475 -21.79 5.98 -27.93
C PRO A 475 -21.88 4.45 -27.95
N SER A 476 -22.16 3.89 -29.12
CA SER A 476 -22.26 2.44 -29.35
C SER A 476 -20.91 1.78 -29.28
N LEU A 477 -19.92 2.44 -29.87
CA LEU A 477 -18.51 2.12 -29.74
C LEU A 477 -17.96 2.71 -28.44
N ILE A 478 -16.70 2.42 -28.12
CA ILE A 478 -16.17 2.61 -26.77
C ILE A 478 -16.23 4.08 -26.31
N GLY A 479 -16.76 4.29 -25.10
CA GLY A 479 -16.72 5.55 -24.36
C GLY A 479 -15.68 5.44 -23.25
N PHE A 480 -14.70 6.35 -23.23
CA PHE A 480 -13.70 6.45 -22.18
C PHE A 480 -14.22 7.39 -21.08
N GLN A 481 -14.12 7.02 -19.79
CA GLN A 481 -14.55 7.86 -18.66
C GLN A 481 -15.97 8.46 -18.81
N SER A 482 -16.92 7.67 -19.31
CA SER A 482 -18.28 8.14 -19.56
C SER A 482 -18.37 9.37 -20.50
N GLU A 483 -17.33 9.65 -21.29
CA GLU A 483 -17.36 10.66 -22.34
C GLU A 483 -18.47 10.32 -23.35
N GLY A 484 -19.29 11.32 -23.69
CA GLY A 484 -20.44 11.13 -24.57
C GLY A 484 -21.64 10.42 -23.93
N VAL A 485 -21.60 10.10 -22.63
CA VAL A 485 -22.73 9.53 -21.90
C VAL A 485 -23.55 10.65 -21.29
N TYR A 486 -24.82 10.72 -21.66
CA TYR A 486 -25.70 11.80 -21.25
C TYR A 486 -27.04 11.31 -20.75
N ARG A 487 -27.55 11.97 -19.71
CA ARG A 487 -28.95 11.87 -19.32
C ARG A 487 -29.77 12.83 -20.18
N VAL A 488 -30.88 12.36 -20.72
CA VAL A 488 -31.78 13.14 -21.57
C VAL A 488 -33.21 13.02 -21.06
N GLU A 489 -33.91 14.14 -21.04
CA GLU A 489 -35.28 14.32 -20.57
C GLU A 489 -36.27 14.48 -21.74
N ASN A 490 -35.76 14.72 -22.96
CA ASN A 490 -36.57 14.90 -24.16
C ASN A 490 -35.78 14.63 -25.45
N LEU A 491 -36.50 14.62 -26.59
CA LEU A 491 -35.95 14.38 -27.92
C LEU A 491 -34.94 15.43 -28.39
N GLU A 492 -35.04 16.69 -27.93
CA GLU A 492 -34.10 17.74 -28.31
C GLU A 492 -32.73 17.50 -27.68
N GLN A 493 -32.70 17.06 -26.42
CA GLN A 493 -31.47 16.74 -25.70
C GLN A 493 -30.73 15.52 -26.27
N ILE A 494 -31.44 14.56 -26.88
CA ILE A 494 -30.79 13.45 -27.63
C ILE A 494 -29.90 14.03 -28.75
N LYS A 495 -30.46 14.92 -29.57
CA LYS A 495 -29.71 15.54 -30.68
C LYS A 495 -28.55 16.38 -30.17
N ALA A 496 -28.76 17.13 -29.09
CA ALA A 496 -27.72 17.94 -28.48
C ALA A 496 -26.55 17.09 -27.94
N GLY A 497 -26.82 15.98 -27.25
CA GLY A 497 -25.76 15.11 -26.74
C GLY A 497 -24.99 14.37 -27.85
N MET A 498 -25.68 13.95 -28.92
CA MET A 498 -25.01 13.40 -30.11
C MET A 498 -24.08 14.43 -30.77
N GLN A 499 -24.47 15.70 -30.84
CA GLN A 499 -23.65 16.79 -31.39
C GLN A 499 -22.49 17.21 -30.48
N ALA A 500 -22.65 17.05 -29.16
CA ALA A 500 -21.62 17.38 -28.17
C ALA A 500 -20.57 16.28 -28.02
N THR A 501 -20.86 15.05 -28.45
CA THR A 501 -19.92 13.93 -28.41
C THR A 501 -18.84 14.12 -29.47
N ASP A 502 -17.59 13.88 -29.08
CA ASP A 502 -16.49 13.72 -30.02
C ASP A 502 -16.69 12.42 -30.82
N THR A 503 -17.37 12.53 -31.96
CA THR A 503 -17.64 11.40 -32.85
C THR A 503 -16.39 10.91 -33.58
N GLU A 504 -15.31 11.69 -33.59
CA GLU A 504 -14.00 11.23 -34.08
C GLU A 504 -13.41 10.21 -33.10
N ARG A 505 -13.62 10.41 -31.79
CA ARG A 505 -13.16 9.50 -30.74
C ARG A 505 -14.08 8.31 -30.49
N HIS A 506 -15.40 8.51 -30.54
CA HIS A 506 -16.39 7.53 -30.07
C HIS A 506 -17.27 6.93 -31.17
N GLY A 507 -17.07 7.34 -32.42
CA GLY A 507 -17.90 6.93 -33.55
C GLY A 507 -19.23 7.69 -33.64
N VAL A 508 -20.00 7.36 -34.67
CA VAL A 508 -21.26 8.05 -35.02
C VAL A 508 -22.52 7.31 -34.58
N GLU A 509 -22.36 6.08 -34.08
CA GLU A 509 -23.46 5.23 -33.63
C GLU A 509 -23.66 5.39 -32.12
N PHE A 510 -24.92 5.41 -31.67
CA PHE A 510 -25.29 5.63 -30.28
C PHE A 510 -26.33 4.60 -29.85
N VAL A 511 -26.29 4.24 -28.55
CA VAL A 511 -27.28 3.40 -27.88
C VAL A 511 -28.11 4.27 -26.96
N ILE A 512 -29.42 4.01 -26.92
CA ILE A 512 -30.37 4.65 -26.03
C ILE A 512 -30.87 3.62 -25.02
N GLU A 513 -30.75 3.91 -23.74
CA GLU A 513 -31.13 3.04 -22.64
C GLU A 513 -32.08 3.74 -21.67
N LYS A 514 -32.82 2.96 -20.89
CA LYS A 514 -33.65 3.52 -19.81
C LYS A 514 -32.74 4.04 -18.70
N TYR A 515 -33.04 5.24 -18.20
CA TYR A 515 -32.38 5.74 -17.00
C TYR A 515 -32.88 4.95 -15.77
N CYS A 516 -31.96 4.51 -14.92
CA CYS A 516 -32.26 3.88 -13.65
C CYS A 516 -31.88 4.85 -12.53
N ASP A 517 -32.87 5.23 -11.72
CA ASP A 517 -32.66 6.12 -10.58
C ASP A 517 -32.05 5.34 -9.40
N GLY A 518 -31.05 5.93 -8.73
CA GLY A 518 -30.33 5.29 -7.62
C GLY A 518 -28.84 5.63 -7.58
N PRO A 519 -28.11 5.05 -6.60
CA PRO A 519 -26.66 5.18 -6.53
C PRO A 519 -25.99 4.52 -7.73
N GLU A 520 -24.98 5.20 -8.29
CA GLU A 520 -24.06 4.59 -9.25
C GLU A 520 -22.79 4.22 -8.51
N VAL A 521 -22.32 3.03 -8.84
CA VAL A 521 -21.24 2.37 -8.15
C VAL A 521 -20.33 1.83 -9.22
N ASP A 522 -19.07 2.17 -9.09
CA ASP A 522 -18.02 1.65 -9.94
C ASP A 522 -17.47 0.36 -9.30
N ALA A 523 -17.46 -0.72 -10.08
CA ALA A 523 -17.01 -2.03 -9.61
C ALA A 523 -15.72 -2.42 -10.33
N ASN A 524 -14.60 -2.29 -9.64
CA ASN A 524 -13.28 -2.66 -10.13
C ASN A 524 -12.96 -4.08 -9.69
N PHE A 525 -12.61 -4.97 -10.63
CA PHE A 525 -12.27 -6.35 -10.27
C PHE A 525 -11.24 -6.97 -11.21
N VAL A 526 -10.53 -7.96 -10.70
CA VAL A 526 -9.59 -8.79 -11.46
C VAL A 526 -10.12 -10.21 -11.46
N LEU A 527 -10.40 -10.73 -12.66
CA LEU A 527 -10.74 -12.13 -12.89
C LEU A 527 -9.51 -12.88 -13.43
N CYS A 528 -9.25 -14.07 -12.89
CA CYS A 528 -8.26 -14.99 -13.41
C CYS A 528 -8.85 -16.40 -13.40
N ASP A 529 -8.95 -17.04 -14.57
CA ASP A 529 -9.50 -18.39 -14.74
C ASP A 529 -10.90 -18.61 -14.11
N GLY A 530 -11.71 -17.55 -14.06
CA GLY A 530 -13.06 -17.57 -13.49
C GLY A 530 -13.14 -17.20 -12.00
N ASP A 531 -11.99 -17.04 -11.33
CA ASP A 531 -11.91 -16.61 -9.94
C ASP A 531 -11.70 -15.10 -9.84
N ILE A 532 -12.39 -14.45 -8.89
CA ILE A 532 -12.12 -13.06 -8.50
C ILE A 532 -10.86 -13.05 -7.62
N LEU A 533 -9.79 -12.45 -8.14
CA LEU A 533 -8.57 -12.17 -7.38
C LEU A 533 -8.66 -10.86 -6.60
N PHE A 534 -9.45 -9.90 -7.12
CA PHE A 534 -9.63 -8.58 -6.53
C PHE A 534 -11.02 -8.07 -6.86
N PHE A 535 -11.69 -7.43 -5.91
CA PHE A 535 -12.95 -6.72 -6.12
C PHE A 535 -13.01 -5.50 -5.20
N GLU A 536 -13.41 -4.38 -5.77
CA GLU A 536 -13.63 -3.11 -5.11
C GLU A 536 -14.91 -2.49 -5.68
N ALA A 537 -15.70 -1.89 -4.80
CA ALA A 537 -16.83 -1.05 -5.18
C ALA A 537 -16.56 0.37 -4.67
N SER A 538 -16.87 1.36 -5.48
CA SER A 538 -16.71 2.78 -5.14
C SER A 538 -17.94 3.59 -5.50
N ASP A 539 -18.32 4.56 -4.68
CA ASP A 539 -19.48 5.40 -4.98
C ASP A 539 -19.10 6.65 -5.75
N GLU A 540 -19.88 6.98 -6.77
CA GLU A 540 -19.65 8.15 -7.61
C GLU A 540 -20.64 9.25 -7.28
N PHE A 541 -20.34 10.03 -6.23
CA PHE A 541 -21.19 11.13 -5.80
C PHE A 541 -20.45 12.45 -5.54
N PRO A 542 -21.02 13.59 -5.97
CA PRO A 542 -22.18 13.74 -6.86
C PRO A 542 -21.75 13.74 -8.34
N LYS A 543 -22.58 13.25 -9.28
CA LYS A 543 -22.26 13.32 -10.72
C LYS A 543 -22.67 14.62 -11.34
N GLY A 544 -21.99 15.03 -12.42
CA GLY A 544 -22.41 16.18 -13.22
C GLY A 544 -23.90 16.14 -13.59
N ALA A 545 -24.43 14.95 -13.88
CA ALA A 545 -25.84 14.74 -14.21
C ALA A 545 -26.83 14.77 -13.03
N ASP A 546 -26.35 14.67 -11.78
CA ASP A 546 -27.18 14.64 -10.58
C ASP A 546 -27.26 16.01 -9.86
N VAL A 547 -26.25 16.88 -10.03
CA VAL A 547 -26.13 18.16 -9.28
C VAL A 547 -26.44 19.43 -10.08
N ASN A 548 -26.45 19.40 -11.41
CA ASN A 548 -26.66 20.64 -12.20
C ASN A 548 -28.13 20.85 -12.59
N GLY A 549 -28.89 21.42 -11.65
CA GLY A 549 -30.16 22.05 -11.97
C GLY A 549 -29.97 23.40 -12.68
N GLN A 550 -30.67 23.54 -13.81
CA GLN A 550 -31.01 24.74 -14.61
C GLN A 550 -30.21 24.98 -15.91
N SER A 551 -30.97 25.02 -17.01
CA SER A 551 -30.69 25.61 -18.35
C SER A 551 -29.85 24.82 -19.36
N GLY A 552 -30.50 23.87 -20.05
CA GLY A 552 -30.24 23.59 -21.48
C GLY A 552 -28.89 22.99 -21.88
N SER A 553 -27.97 22.74 -20.96
CA SER A 553 -26.78 21.91 -21.19
C SER A 553 -27.12 20.44 -21.03
N VAL A 554 -26.43 19.57 -21.77
CA VAL A 554 -26.61 18.13 -21.65
C VAL A 554 -25.85 17.64 -20.42
N ASP A 555 -26.55 16.94 -19.54
CA ASP A 555 -26.07 16.46 -18.25
C ASP A 555 -25.14 15.24 -18.45
N THR A 556 -23.84 15.41 -18.16
CA THR A 556 -22.81 14.39 -18.39
C THR A 556 -22.59 13.50 -17.17
N PHE A 557 -22.32 12.22 -17.39
CA PHE A 557 -21.91 11.26 -16.36
C PHE A 557 -20.39 11.29 -16.06
N LEU A 558 -19.74 12.44 -16.25
CA LEU A 558 -18.34 12.60 -15.83
C LEU A 558 -18.26 12.59 -14.30
N GLU A 559 -17.40 11.73 -13.78
CA GLU A 559 -17.08 11.64 -12.35
C GLU A 559 -16.55 12.98 -11.83
N LEU A 560 -17.17 13.51 -10.77
CA LEU A 560 -16.68 14.71 -10.07
C LEU A 560 -15.97 14.36 -8.75
N GLY A 561 -16.17 13.14 -8.26
CA GLY A 561 -15.61 12.62 -7.03
C GLY A 561 -15.89 11.13 -6.91
N ASN A 562 -14.96 10.41 -6.28
CA ASN A 562 -15.03 8.97 -6.09
C ASN A 562 -14.82 8.66 -4.59
N ILE A 563 -15.78 7.98 -3.96
CA ILE A 563 -15.78 7.61 -2.55
C ILE A 563 -15.34 6.14 -2.43
N ILE A 564 -14.20 5.95 -1.77
CA ILE A 564 -13.54 4.65 -1.59
C ILE A 564 -13.17 4.46 -0.11
N PRO A 565 -13.50 3.31 0.52
CA PRO A 565 -14.39 2.28 -0.02
C PRO A 565 -15.83 2.81 -0.15
N SER A 566 -16.65 2.17 -0.99
CA SER A 566 -18.08 2.49 -1.10
C SER A 566 -18.75 2.53 0.28
N GLU A 567 -19.56 3.57 0.52
CA GLU A 567 -20.46 3.75 1.66
C GLU A 567 -21.65 2.79 1.61
N LEU A 568 -21.79 1.98 0.54
CA LEU A 568 -22.83 0.96 0.48
C LEU A 568 -22.71 -0.05 1.61
N PRO A 569 -23.85 -0.53 2.14
CA PRO A 569 -23.86 -1.64 3.08
C PRO A 569 -23.12 -2.88 2.54
N ALA A 570 -22.39 -3.58 3.39
CA ALA A 570 -21.57 -4.74 2.98
C ALA A 570 -22.35 -5.83 2.23
N ASN A 571 -23.65 -5.99 2.53
CA ASN A 571 -24.54 -6.92 1.81
C ASN A 571 -24.83 -6.45 0.38
N GLU A 572 -24.90 -5.14 0.12
CA GLU A 572 -25.09 -4.58 -1.21
C GLU A 572 -23.80 -4.66 -2.04
N VAL A 573 -22.65 -4.38 -1.43
CA VAL A 573 -21.33 -4.60 -2.05
C VAL A 573 -21.16 -6.06 -2.47
N ALA A 574 -21.59 -7.01 -1.64
CA ALA A 574 -21.58 -8.44 -1.99
C ALA A 574 -22.50 -8.77 -3.18
N VAL A 575 -23.66 -8.12 -3.27
CA VAL A 575 -24.58 -8.27 -4.41
C VAL A 575 -23.96 -7.73 -5.69
N VAL A 576 -23.32 -6.56 -5.65
CA VAL A 576 -22.60 -5.98 -6.80
C VAL A 576 -21.50 -6.94 -7.26
N ARG A 577 -20.69 -7.46 -6.34
CA ARG A 577 -19.65 -8.45 -6.65
C ARG A 577 -20.23 -9.68 -7.34
N ASP A 578 -21.24 -10.31 -6.74
CA ASP A 578 -21.81 -11.55 -7.24
C ASP A 578 -22.55 -11.35 -8.57
N PHE A 579 -23.13 -10.16 -8.80
CA PHE A 579 -23.69 -9.75 -10.08
C PHE A 579 -22.62 -9.61 -11.15
N SER A 580 -21.50 -8.93 -10.86
CA SER A 580 -20.38 -8.79 -11.79
C SER A 580 -19.82 -10.15 -12.22
N ILE A 581 -19.71 -11.12 -11.31
CA ILE A 581 -19.33 -12.51 -11.67
C ILE A 581 -20.33 -13.11 -12.67
N LYS A 582 -21.63 -13.03 -12.37
CA LYS A 582 -22.66 -13.61 -13.25
C LYS A 582 -22.70 -12.94 -14.60
N ALA A 583 -22.44 -11.63 -14.67
CA ALA A 583 -22.41 -10.90 -15.93
C ALA A 583 -21.19 -11.28 -16.79
N CYS A 584 -20.03 -11.57 -16.17
CA CYS A 584 -18.79 -11.88 -16.89
C CYS A 584 -18.57 -13.37 -17.17
N CYS A 585 -19.09 -14.26 -16.33
CA CYS A 585 -18.86 -15.72 -16.40
C CYS A 585 -20.10 -16.53 -16.79
N GLY A 586 -21.27 -15.87 -16.93
CA GLY A 586 -22.58 -16.51 -17.14
C GLY A 586 -23.00 -16.72 -18.59
#